data_AF-A0A3D1R7A5-F1
#
_entry.id   AF-A0A3D1R7A5-F1
#
_cell.length_a   1.000
_cell.length_b   1.000
_cell.length_c   1.000
_cell.angle_alpha   90.00
_cell.angle_beta   90.00
_cell.angle_gamma   90.00
#
_symmetry.space_group_name_H-M   'P 1'
#
loop_
_entity.id
_entity.type
_entity.pdbx_description
1 polymer ?
#
loop_
_entity_poly.entity_id
_entity_poly.type
_entity_poly.pdbx_seq_one_letter_code
_entity_poly.pdbx_strand_id
1 'polypeptide(L)'
;MVAAGFLQVVPSRASAGERAFTLARAVPQLASACSSGAAASLPTQDLKLPTGNREPGRPAGPRPGLVRWRYPVPRIRFRQRGPPSRSPPEALFMSVAQFLATVSGFSVIEPDDLEQISALMEQRVFRPGQYLIRRGEPGDAMYVIRNGHVRVPLLDSSGNERSVFRLAEGDCVGEMALLTGEPRNADVIAETDVRAVVIHRAVLRPMLGDYPQLAGFLTEILGKRLEEGGSFERVGKYRLLGKIGEGASSKVYEALHPGLGRVVAVKMLAHSLSYDPAFCDRFLEEARLVAGLTHPNIVQVYDTEAAWATWFIVMEKVAGTDLARLLWARGALPPAEAAAILRQLAAALAFAHSRGIVHRDVKPANVAIDDQGHVKLMDFGLARPIPREPGAARARSIEGTPQYVAPETATGRQADGRADIYAFGVMAFEMLTGRLPFLETNVVALLKAHICDAPPDIAALRPELPPSLVELVRGTLAKRPEDRLSDWERIDRLLDLDGSAGLGPASIEELVRLRFPPEASGRVERALQTLAAELGREPGVELARARLEAAKAGGR
;
A
#
# COMPACT_ATOMS: atom_id res chain seq x y z
N MET A 1 28.00 6.34 7.45
CA MET A 1 27.45 7.39 8.33
C MET A 1 26.46 8.19 7.51
N VAL A 2 25.29 8.53 8.03
CA VAL A 2 24.28 9.39 7.38
C VAL A 2 23.92 10.45 8.41
N ALA A 3 23.99 11.73 8.07
CA ALA A 3 23.56 12.80 8.96
C ALA A 3 22.05 13.00 8.80
N ALA A 4 21.37 13.36 9.90
CA ALA A 4 19.94 13.63 9.90
C ALA A 4 19.68 15.04 10.41
N GLY A 5 18.85 15.80 9.70
CA GLY A 5 18.39 17.13 10.10
C GLY A 5 16.89 17.13 10.38
N PHE A 6 16.47 17.95 11.34
CA PHE A 6 15.06 18.17 11.67
C PHE A 6 14.67 19.61 11.33
N LEU A 7 13.57 19.79 10.61
CA LEU A 7 12.90 21.08 10.43
C LEU A 7 11.46 20.94 10.93
N GLN A 8 11.05 21.81 11.84
CA GLN A 8 9.70 21.81 12.42
C GLN A 8 8.97 23.06 11.96
N VAL A 9 7.85 22.88 11.27
CA VAL A 9 6.99 23.98 10.80
C VAL A 9 5.71 23.93 11.63
N VAL A 10 5.43 25.01 12.38
CA VAL A 10 4.22 25.12 13.19
C VAL A 10 3.28 26.13 12.52
N PRO A 11 2.16 25.69 11.92
CA PRO A 11 1.21 26.62 11.35
C PRO A 11 0.46 27.35 12.48
N SER A 12 0.44 28.69 12.44
CA SER A 12 -0.53 29.43 13.25
C SER A 12 -1.93 29.07 12.76
N ARG A 13 -2.87 28.83 13.70
CA ARG A 13 -4.26 28.34 13.49
C ARG A 13 -4.83 28.58 12.08
N ALA A 14 -4.59 27.67 11.15
CA ALA A 14 -5.00 27.79 9.75
C ALA A 14 -5.61 26.48 9.22
N SER A 15 -6.47 26.65 8.21
CA SER A 15 -7.31 25.60 7.63
C SER A 15 -6.48 24.56 6.86
N ALA A 16 -7.00 23.34 6.70
CA ALA A 16 -6.26 22.21 6.11
C ALA A 16 -5.70 22.46 4.68
N GLY A 17 -6.30 23.40 3.92
CA GLY A 17 -5.86 23.77 2.58
C GLY A 17 -4.59 24.62 2.54
N GLU A 18 -4.31 25.41 3.58
CA GLU A 18 -3.08 26.23 3.67
C GLU A 18 -1.86 25.37 4.06
N ARG A 19 -2.08 24.25 4.76
CA ARG A 19 -1.03 23.31 5.21
C ARG A 19 -0.31 22.63 4.04
N ALA A 20 -1.05 22.21 3.02
CA ALA A 20 -0.49 21.53 1.84
C ALA A 20 0.34 22.46 0.93
N PHE A 21 -0.01 23.75 0.88
CA PHE A 21 0.61 24.72 -0.03
C PHE A 21 2.05 25.08 0.39
N THR A 22 2.30 25.17 1.69
CA THR A 22 3.61 25.54 2.26
C THR A 22 4.64 24.42 2.08
N LEU A 23 4.24 23.16 2.28
CA LEU A 23 5.10 21.98 2.08
C LEU A 23 5.45 21.74 0.61
N ALA A 24 4.50 21.97 -0.32
CA ALA A 24 4.74 21.81 -1.76
C ALA A 24 5.81 22.77 -2.32
N ARG A 25 6.01 23.94 -1.70
CA ARG A 25 7.11 24.88 -2.02
C ARG A 25 8.47 24.44 -1.49
N ALA A 26 8.52 23.73 -0.35
CA ALA A 26 9.76 23.36 0.32
C ALA A 26 10.49 22.16 -0.32
N VAL A 27 9.75 21.17 -0.83
CA VAL A 27 10.30 19.90 -1.35
C VAL A 27 11.20 20.09 -2.60
N PRO A 28 10.86 20.93 -3.59
CA PRO A 28 11.69 21.12 -4.79
C PRO A 28 13.05 21.78 -4.49
N GLN A 29 13.11 22.71 -3.54
CA GLN A 29 14.35 23.41 -3.18
C GLN A 29 15.35 22.46 -2.48
N LEU A 30 14.85 21.55 -1.64
CA LEU A 30 15.65 20.53 -0.97
C LEU A 30 16.14 19.45 -1.94
N ALA A 31 15.31 19.06 -2.92
CA ALA A 31 15.67 18.10 -3.96
C ALA A 31 16.74 18.66 -4.93
N SER A 32 16.69 19.96 -5.25
CA SER A 32 17.68 20.65 -6.07
C SER A 32 19.06 20.74 -5.38
N ALA A 33 19.08 20.96 -4.06
CA ALA A 33 20.31 21.03 -3.28
C ALA A 33 21.03 19.67 -3.13
N CYS A 34 20.29 18.55 -3.23
CA CYS A 34 20.85 17.20 -3.14
C CYS A 34 21.36 16.65 -4.49
N SER A 35 20.86 17.15 -5.62
CA SER A 35 21.12 16.61 -6.97
C SER A 35 22.23 17.34 -7.74
N SER A 36 22.78 18.43 -7.22
CA SER A 36 23.84 19.20 -7.87
C SER A 36 25.24 18.84 -7.34
N GLY A 37 25.80 17.74 -7.85
CA GLY A 37 27.21 17.41 -7.61
C GLY A 37 27.67 16.11 -8.27
N ALA A 38 28.45 16.25 -9.35
CA ALA A 38 29.31 15.27 -10.03
C ALA A 38 28.65 14.29 -11.02
N ALA A 39 28.45 14.77 -12.25
CA ALA A 39 28.76 13.97 -13.43
C ALA A 39 30.28 13.77 -13.48
N ALA A 40 30.75 12.61 -13.02
CA ALA A 40 32.11 12.14 -13.23
C ALA A 40 32.03 10.87 -14.08
N SER A 41 32.33 11.02 -15.36
CA SER A 41 32.61 9.96 -16.31
C SER A 41 33.67 9.00 -15.75
N LEU A 42 33.33 7.71 -15.65
CA LEU A 42 34.30 6.64 -15.44
C LEU A 42 34.34 5.72 -16.67
N PRO A 43 35.54 5.23 -17.06
CA PRO A 43 35.78 4.58 -18.33
C PRO A 43 35.25 3.14 -18.36
N THR A 44 34.71 2.74 -19.51
CA THR A 44 34.53 1.34 -19.90
C THR A 44 35.88 0.64 -19.94
N GLN A 45 36.13 -0.27 -18.98
CA GLN A 45 37.19 -1.26 -19.07
C GLN A 45 36.58 -2.66 -19.14
N ASP A 46 36.94 -3.36 -20.22
CA ASP A 46 36.69 -4.77 -20.47
C ASP A 46 37.14 -5.65 -19.31
N LEU A 47 36.20 -6.34 -18.66
CA LEU A 47 36.52 -7.47 -17.80
C LEU A 47 36.23 -8.78 -18.54
N LYS A 48 37.32 -9.35 -19.08
CA LYS A 48 37.43 -10.75 -19.50
C LYS A 48 37.16 -11.66 -18.31
N LEU A 49 36.20 -12.57 -18.45
CA LEU A 49 36.02 -13.69 -17.51
C LEU A 49 37.14 -14.74 -17.71
N PRO A 50 37.69 -15.33 -16.64
CA PRO A 50 38.79 -16.29 -16.75
C PRO A 50 38.30 -17.65 -17.22
N THR A 51 39.09 -18.24 -18.11
CA THR A 51 39.08 -19.65 -18.50
C THR A 51 39.61 -20.55 -17.38
N GLY A 52 38.98 -21.72 -17.19
CA GLY A 52 39.66 -22.91 -16.66
C GLY A 52 38.91 -23.64 -15.55
N ASN A 53 38.23 -24.75 -15.88
CA ASN A 53 38.76 -26.09 -15.65
C ASN A 53 37.76 -27.16 -16.13
N ARG A 54 38.22 -28.01 -17.05
CA ARG A 54 37.64 -29.31 -17.38
C ARG A 54 38.30 -30.36 -16.49
N GLU A 55 37.53 -31.32 -16.01
CA GLU A 55 37.91 -32.75 -16.02
C GLU A 55 36.65 -33.65 -15.89
N PRO A 56 36.71 -34.95 -16.30
CA PRO A 56 35.64 -35.61 -17.04
C PRO A 56 34.98 -36.82 -16.32
N GLY A 57 33.75 -37.15 -16.70
CA GLY A 57 33.08 -38.42 -16.32
C GLY A 57 31.73 -38.64 -17.00
N ARG A 58 31.65 -39.64 -17.90
CA ARG A 58 30.46 -40.18 -18.63
C ARG A 58 29.52 -40.99 -17.70
N PRO A 59 28.33 -41.53 -18.14
CA PRO A 59 27.63 -41.46 -19.43
C PRO A 59 26.11 -41.10 -19.34
N ALA A 60 25.48 -40.96 -20.51
CA ALA A 60 24.06 -40.67 -20.75
C ALA A 60 23.10 -41.87 -20.53
N GLY A 61 21.84 -41.57 -20.16
CA GLY A 61 20.68 -42.48 -20.07
C GLY A 61 19.37 -41.69 -19.82
N PRO A 62 18.17 -42.21 -20.14
CA PRO A 62 17.19 -41.52 -21.01
C PRO A 62 16.15 -40.64 -20.30
N ARG A 63 15.64 -39.64 -21.04
CA ARG A 63 14.42 -38.89 -20.71
C ARG A 63 13.19 -39.52 -21.39
N PRO A 64 12.09 -39.84 -20.68
CA PRO A 64 10.73 -39.79 -21.20
C PRO A 64 10.14 -38.39 -20.88
N GLY A 65 9.29 -37.72 -21.64
CA GLY A 65 8.40 -38.05 -22.75
C GLY A 65 7.23 -37.06 -22.60
N LEU A 66 7.23 -35.95 -23.34
CA LEU A 66 6.15 -34.95 -23.28
C LEU A 66 5.25 -35.11 -24.50
N VAL A 67 4.03 -35.60 -24.27
CA VAL A 67 2.98 -35.79 -25.28
C VAL A 67 2.43 -34.41 -25.68
N ARG A 68 2.61 -34.01 -26.94
CA ARG A 68 1.95 -32.86 -27.57
C ARG A 68 0.62 -33.29 -28.18
N TRP A 69 -0.48 -32.70 -27.73
CA TRP A 69 -1.76 -32.75 -28.44
C TRP A 69 -1.73 -31.75 -29.62
N ARG A 70 -1.95 -32.24 -30.84
CA ARG A 70 -2.16 -31.42 -32.06
C ARG A 70 -3.63 -31.51 -32.46
N TYR A 71 -4.30 -30.38 -32.59
CA TYR A 71 -5.54 -30.26 -33.36
C TYR A 71 -5.25 -29.62 -34.74
N PRO A 72 -5.90 -30.06 -35.83
CA PRO A 72 -5.62 -29.56 -37.18
C PRO A 72 -6.44 -28.30 -37.50
N VAL A 73 -5.77 -27.28 -38.07
CA VAL A 73 -6.42 -26.10 -38.69
C VAL A 73 -6.43 -26.30 -40.21
N PRO A 74 -7.55 -26.11 -40.91
CA PRO A 74 -7.62 -26.30 -42.37
C PRO A 74 -6.96 -25.13 -43.12
N ARG A 75 -6.16 -25.46 -44.15
CA ARG A 75 -5.54 -24.48 -45.06
C ARG A 75 -6.53 -23.98 -46.10
N ILE A 76 -6.91 -22.71 -46.03
CA ILE A 76 -7.66 -22.01 -47.10
C ILE A 76 -6.64 -21.38 -48.07
N ARG A 77 -6.72 -21.70 -49.36
CA ARG A 77 -5.93 -21.07 -50.43
C ARG A 77 -6.62 -19.79 -50.91
N PHE A 78 -5.97 -18.63 -50.80
CA PHE A 78 -6.42 -17.40 -51.46
C PHE A 78 -5.83 -17.30 -52.88
N ARG A 79 -6.71 -17.05 -53.86
CA ARG A 79 -6.37 -16.66 -55.24
C ARG A 79 -5.74 -15.27 -55.23
N GLN A 80 -4.59 -15.12 -55.90
CA GLN A 80 -3.96 -13.81 -56.10
C GLN A 80 -4.82 -12.92 -57.01
N ARG A 81 -5.09 -11.68 -56.57
CA ARG A 81 -5.50 -10.53 -57.40
C ARG A 81 -4.39 -9.47 -57.32
N GLY A 82 -4.17 -8.78 -58.45
CA GLY A 82 -3.04 -7.88 -58.73
C GLY A 82 -2.92 -6.64 -57.81
N PRO A 83 -1.88 -5.82 -58.03
CA PRO A 83 -1.38 -4.88 -57.03
C PRO A 83 -2.36 -3.72 -56.80
N PRO A 84 -2.64 -3.32 -55.55
CA PRO A 84 -3.42 -2.11 -55.29
C PRO A 84 -2.56 -0.86 -55.42
N SER A 85 -3.19 0.19 -55.93
CA SER A 85 -2.69 1.56 -56.01
C SER A 85 -2.24 2.09 -54.64
N ARG A 86 -1.10 2.79 -54.64
CA ARG A 86 -0.43 3.37 -53.47
C ARG A 86 -1.37 4.12 -52.52
N SER A 87 -1.56 3.56 -51.34
CA SER A 87 -1.96 4.26 -50.11
C SER A 87 -0.72 4.95 -49.51
N PRO A 88 -0.87 5.97 -48.64
CA PRO A 88 0.27 6.60 -47.97
C PRO A 88 0.99 5.60 -47.04
N PRO A 89 2.26 5.83 -46.70
CA PRO A 89 3.11 4.83 -46.03
C PRO A 89 2.62 4.47 -44.62
N GLU A 90 2.55 3.17 -44.33
CA GLU A 90 2.15 2.53 -43.06
C GLU A 90 3.12 2.79 -41.87
N ALA A 91 3.83 3.92 -41.84
CA ALA A 91 4.77 4.25 -40.76
C ALA A 91 4.08 5.10 -39.67
N LEU A 92 4.13 4.59 -38.43
CA LEU A 92 3.73 5.19 -37.14
C LEU A 92 2.29 5.02 -36.64
N PHE A 93 1.70 3.82 -36.76
CA PHE A 93 0.64 3.43 -35.83
C PHE A 93 1.15 2.32 -34.91
N MET A 94 1.31 2.63 -33.61
CA MET A 94 1.59 1.62 -32.58
C MET A 94 0.54 0.51 -32.65
N SER A 95 0.92 -0.76 -32.51
CA SER A 95 -0.04 -1.88 -32.45
C SER A 95 -0.98 -1.75 -31.23
N VAL A 96 -2.06 -2.54 -31.17
CA VAL A 96 -2.93 -2.56 -29.97
C VAL A 96 -2.16 -3.04 -28.75
N ALA A 97 -1.33 -4.06 -28.89
CA ALA A 97 -0.47 -4.55 -27.81
C ALA A 97 0.51 -3.47 -27.33
N GLN A 98 1.18 -2.78 -28.27
CA GLN A 98 2.08 -1.67 -27.92
C GLN A 98 1.36 -0.52 -27.22
N PHE A 99 0.12 -0.21 -27.62
CA PHE A 99 -0.71 0.78 -26.95
C PHE A 99 -1.13 0.30 -25.56
N LEU A 100 -1.65 -0.93 -25.42
CA LEU A 100 -2.05 -1.46 -24.11
C LEU A 100 -0.87 -1.51 -23.15
N ALA A 101 0.34 -1.79 -23.62
CA ALA A 101 1.55 -1.77 -22.78
C ALA A 101 1.84 -0.39 -22.16
N THR A 102 1.31 0.71 -22.72
CA THR A 102 1.43 2.05 -22.11
C THR A 102 0.34 2.35 -21.09
N VAL A 103 -0.72 1.54 -21.05
CA VAL A 103 -1.81 1.66 -20.08
C VAL A 103 -1.38 0.98 -18.79
N SER A 104 -1.38 1.75 -17.69
CA SER A 104 -0.86 1.33 -16.37
C SER A 104 -1.28 -0.06 -15.87
N GLY A 105 -2.46 -0.55 -16.25
CA GLY A 105 -2.92 -1.89 -15.88
C GLY A 105 -2.33 -3.03 -16.68
N PHE A 106 -2.03 -2.80 -17.96
CA PHE A 106 -1.61 -3.83 -18.90
C PHE A 106 -0.08 -3.89 -19.04
N SER A 107 0.65 -2.89 -18.52
CA SER A 107 2.12 -2.86 -18.54
C SER A 107 2.78 -3.98 -17.73
N VAL A 108 2.03 -4.70 -16.91
CA VAL A 108 2.51 -5.86 -16.12
C VAL A 108 2.52 -7.17 -16.94
N ILE A 109 1.86 -7.18 -18.10
CA ILE A 109 1.74 -8.37 -18.95
C ILE A 109 2.96 -8.40 -19.88
N GLU A 110 3.58 -9.58 -20.00
CA GLU A 110 4.71 -9.76 -20.91
C GLU A 110 4.30 -9.43 -22.35
N PRO A 111 5.17 -8.77 -23.15
CA PRO A 111 4.81 -8.30 -24.48
C PRO A 111 4.25 -9.39 -25.41
N ASP A 112 4.80 -10.60 -25.36
CA ASP A 112 4.36 -11.73 -26.19
C ASP A 112 2.94 -12.21 -25.83
N ASP A 113 2.62 -12.21 -24.54
CA ASP A 113 1.28 -12.56 -24.05
C ASP A 113 0.28 -11.46 -24.43
N LEU A 114 0.69 -10.20 -24.29
CA LEU A 114 -0.14 -9.06 -24.65
C LEU A 114 -0.45 -9.01 -26.15
N GLU A 115 0.50 -9.40 -27.00
CA GLU A 115 0.29 -9.54 -28.45
C GLU A 115 -0.80 -10.58 -28.74
N GLN A 116 -0.74 -11.76 -28.10
CA GLN A 116 -1.73 -12.83 -28.26
C GLN A 116 -3.11 -12.41 -27.75
N ILE A 117 -3.18 -11.80 -26.55
CA ILE A 117 -4.44 -11.39 -25.94
C ILE A 117 -5.06 -10.24 -26.74
N SER A 118 -4.27 -9.28 -27.22
CA SER A 118 -4.76 -8.15 -28.02
C SER A 118 -5.42 -8.59 -29.32
N ALA A 119 -5.04 -9.76 -29.87
CA ALA A 119 -5.67 -10.34 -31.05
C ALA A 119 -7.11 -10.83 -30.80
N LEU A 120 -7.49 -11.04 -29.53
CA LEU A 120 -8.85 -11.38 -29.12
C LEU A 120 -9.72 -10.15 -28.85
N MET A 121 -9.15 -8.94 -28.94
CA MET A 121 -9.85 -7.68 -28.68
C MET A 121 -10.35 -7.05 -29.98
N GLU A 122 -11.48 -6.36 -29.91
CA GLU A 122 -12.05 -5.63 -31.04
C GLU A 122 -11.58 -4.18 -31.02
N GLN A 123 -11.43 -3.54 -32.19
CA GLN A 123 -11.28 -2.09 -32.29
C GLN A 123 -12.55 -1.48 -32.88
N ARG A 124 -13.08 -0.44 -32.23
CA ARG A 124 -14.22 0.32 -32.73
C ARG A 124 -13.87 1.78 -32.91
N VAL A 125 -14.51 2.40 -33.90
CA VAL A 125 -14.41 3.83 -34.20
C VAL A 125 -15.77 4.47 -33.97
N PHE A 126 -15.79 5.57 -33.23
CA PHE A 126 -16.97 6.36 -32.92
C PHE A 126 -16.77 7.77 -33.43
N ARG A 127 -17.75 8.31 -34.14
CA ARG A 127 -17.78 9.71 -34.58
C ARG A 127 -18.28 10.62 -33.46
N PRO A 128 -17.98 11.93 -33.48
CA PRO A 128 -18.54 12.89 -32.54
C PRO A 128 -20.07 12.73 -32.38
N GLY A 129 -20.54 12.72 -31.14
CA GLY A 129 -21.94 12.54 -30.77
C GLY A 129 -22.44 11.09 -30.71
N GLN A 130 -21.65 10.11 -31.17
CA GLN A 130 -22.02 8.70 -31.04
C GLN A 130 -21.82 8.20 -29.61
N TYR A 131 -22.71 7.31 -29.19
CA TYR A 131 -22.65 6.67 -27.89
C TYR A 131 -21.73 5.46 -27.98
N LEU A 132 -20.71 5.43 -27.13
CA LEU A 132 -19.93 4.22 -26.84
C LEU A 132 -20.73 3.30 -25.93
N ILE A 133 -21.42 3.90 -24.96
CA ILE A 133 -22.22 3.24 -23.94
C ILE A 133 -23.50 4.06 -23.75
N ARG A 134 -24.65 3.39 -23.67
CA ARG A 134 -25.88 4.01 -23.18
C ARG A 134 -26.22 3.51 -21.79
N ARG A 135 -26.64 4.42 -20.92
CA ARG A 135 -27.14 4.13 -19.59
C ARG A 135 -28.35 3.19 -19.69
N GLY A 136 -28.40 2.20 -18.79
CA GLY A 136 -29.47 1.21 -18.69
C GLY A 136 -29.30 -0.01 -19.60
N GLU A 137 -28.39 0.03 -20.58
CA GLU A 137 -28.11 -1.15 -21.39
C GLU A 137 -27.33 -2.21 -20.59
N PRO A 138 -27.45 -3.51 -20.91
CA PRO A 138 -26.54 -4.50 -20.39
C PRO A 138 -25.12 -4.24 -20.92
N GLY A 139 -24.10 -4.40 -20.06
CA GLY A 139 -22.70 -4.24 -20.43
C GLY A 139 -21.93 -5.55 -20.43
N ASP A 140 -21.44 -5.98 -21.59
CA ASP A 140 -20.61 -7.18 -21.75
C ASP A 140 -19.14 -6.87 -22.07
N ALA A 141 -18.78 -5.58 -22.21
CA ALA A 141 -17.45 -5.12 -22.61
C ALA A 141 -17.03 -3.82 -21.92
N MET A 142 -15.72 -3.57 -21.88
CA MET A 142 -15.12 -2.29 -21.53
C MET A 142 -14.39 -1.73 -22.74
N TYR A 143 -14.19 -0.43 -22.72
CA TYR A 143 -13.54 0.31 -23.79
C TYR A 143 -12.32 1.00 -23.21
N VAL A 144 -11.17 0.77 -23.82
CA VAL A 144 -9.93 1.51 -23.56
C VAL A 144 -9.78 2.52 -24.69
N ILE A 145 -9.76 3.81 -24.36
CA ILE A 145 -9.68 4.88 -25.34
C ILE A 145 -8.26 4.90 -25.90
N ARG A 146 -8.11 4.60 -27.18
CA ARG A 146 -6.83 4.60 -27.87
C ARG A 146 -6.52 5.96 -28.49
N ASN A 147 -7.55 6.72 -28.85
CA ASN A 147 -7.41 8.07 -29.37
C ASN A 147 -8.74 8.80 -29.26
N GLY A 148 -8.70 10.12 -29.08
CA GLY A 148 -9.87 10.98 -29.01
C GLY A 148 -10.33 11.24 -27.58
N HIS A 149 -11.42 11.99 -27.46
CA HIS A 149 -12.02 12.37 -26.17
C HIS A 149 -13.47 11.92 -26.11
N VAL A 150 -13.85 11.40 -24.96
CA VAL A 150 -15.25 11.07 -24.65
C VAL A 150 -15.71 11.90 -23.47
N ARG A 151 -17.01 12.17 -23.42
CA ARG A 151 -17.67 12.76 -22.27
C ARG A 151 -18.61 11.76 -21.60
N VAL A 152 -18.67 11.84 -20.28
CA VAL A 152 -19.55 11.06 -19.41
C VAL A 152 -20.38 12.07 -18.60
N PRO A 153 -21.62 12.36 -19.02
CA PRO A 153 -22.49 13.27 -18.28
C PRO A 153 -22.94 12.64 -16.96
N LEU A 154 -22.76 13.37 -15.87
CA LEU A 154 -23.30 13.04 -14.56
C LEU A 154 -24.63 13.75 -14.37
N LEU A 155 -25.68 12.97 -14.17
CA LEU A 155 -27.04 13.50 -14.00
C LEU A 155 -27.38 13.65 -12.52
N ASP A 156 -28.14 14.69 -12.16
CA ASP A 156 -28.76 14.84 -10.85
C ASP A 156 -29.97 13.89 -10.67
N SER A 157 -30.59 13.93 -9.49
CA SER A 157 -31.80 13.14 -9.19
C SER A 157 -33.01 13.49 -10.07
N SER A 158 -32.98 14.64 -10.73
CA SER A 158 -34.02 15.14 -11.63
C SER A 158 -33.73 14.82 -13.10
N GLY A 159 -32.57 14.20 -13.39
CA GLY A 159 -32.13 13.83 -14.74
C GLY A 159 -31.38 14.93 -15.50
N ASN A 160 -31.06 16.06 -14.88
CA ASN A 160 -30.32 17.14 -15.51
C ASN A 160 -28.80 16.93 -15.40
N GLU A 161 -28.03 17.35 -16.40
CA GLU A 161 -26.57 17.32 -16.35
C GLU A 161 -26.06 18.23 -15.22
N ARG A 162 -25.51 17.63 -14.16
CA ARG A 162 -24.88 18.32 -13.02
C ARG A 162 -23.42 18.65 -13.33
N SER A 163 -22.72 17.71 -13.97
CA SER A 163 -21.32 17.84 -14.36
C SER A 163 -20.99 16.88 -15.50
N VAL A 164 -19.82 17.05 -16.12
CA VAL A 164 -19.37 16.23 -17.25
C VAL A 164 -17.93 15.80 -17.01
N PHE A 165 -17.70 14.48 -16.99
CA PHE A 165 -16.35 13.91 -16.98
C PHE A 165 -15.83 13.78 -18.40
N ARG A 166 -14.58 14.18 -18.64
CA ARG A 166 -13.90 13.96 -19.92
C ARG A 166 -12.78 12.96 -19.74
N LEU A 167 -12.75 11.97 -20.62
CA LEU A 167 -11.76 10.91 -20.63
C LEU A 167 -11.04 10.92 -21.98
N ALA A 168 -9.76 10.58 -21.95
CA ALA A 168 -8.85 10.69 -23.08
C ALA A 168 -8.08 9.38 -23.30
N GLU A 169 -7.05 9.43 -24.16
CA GLU A 169 -6.20 8.28 -24.47
C GLU A 169 -5.62 7.61 -23.22
N GLY A 170 -5.78 6.29 -23.13
CA GLY A 170 -5.40 5.46 -21.98
C GLY A 170 -6.50 5.23 -20.95
N ASP A 171 -7.55 6.07 -20.92
CA ASP A 171 -8.65 5.91 -19.97
C ASP A 171 -9.60 4.78 -20.35
N CYS A 172 -10.27 4.22 -19.34
CA CYS A 172 -11.18 3.09 -19.48
C CYS A 172 -12.61 3.44 -19.08
N VAL A 173 -13.58 2.94 -19.84
CA VAL A 173 -15.01 3.05 -19.55
C VAL A 173 -15.75 1.73 -19.67
N GLY A 174 -16.83 1.58 -18.92
CA GLY A 174 -17.70 0.41 -18.97
C GLY A 174 -17.20 -0.80 -18.18
N GLU A 175 -16.09 -0.67 -17.48
CA GLU A 175 -15.51 -1.69 -16.62
C GLU A 175 -16.44 -2.08 -15.45
N MET A 176 -17.28 -1.16 -14.95
CA MET A 176 -18.22 -1.47 -13.86
C MET A 176 -19.26 -2.53 -14.24
N ALA A 177 -19.92 -2.41 -15.39
CA ALA A 177 -20.94 -3.39 -15.81
C ALA A 177 -20.33 -4.79 -16.07
N LEU A 178 -19.06 -4.84 -16.45
CA LEU A 178 -18.29 -6.07 -16.56
C LEU A 178 -18.06 -6.73 -15.20
N LEU A 179 -17.74 -5.91 -14.20
CA LEU A 179 -17.42 -6.33 -12.85
C LEU A 179 -18.66 -6.76 -12.06
N THR A 180 -19.70 -5.92 -12.05
CA THR A 180 -20.90 -6.13 -11.23
C THR A 180 -21.97 -6.95 -11.92
N GLY A 181 -21.96 -6.99 -13.26
CA GLY A 181 -23.06 -7.54 -14.06
C GLY A 181 -24.29 -6.64 -14.11
N GLU A 182 -24.26 -5.48 -13.46
CA GLU A 182 -25.36 -4.50 -13.49
C GLU A 182 -25.45 -3.80 -14.85
N PRO A 183 -26.63 -3.24 -15.19
CA PRO A 183 -26.77 -2.37 -16.34
C PRO A 183 -25.81 -1.17 -16.27
N ARG A 184 -25.45 -0.63 -17.44
CA ARG A 184 -24.60 0.55 -17.58
C ARG A 184 -25.17 1.71 -16.75
N ASN A 185 -24.35 2.30 -15.91
CA ASN A 185 -24.76 3.34 -14.97
C ASN A 185 -24.68 4.77 -15.54
N ALA A 186 -23.99 4.97 -16.67
CA ALA A 186 -23.80 6.26 -17.30
C ALA A 186 -23.75 6.15 -18.82
N ASP A 187 -24.09 7.24 -19.51
CA ASP A 187 -23.82 7.40 -20.94
C ASP A 187 -22.34 7.72 -21.14
N VAL A 188 -21.77 7.23 -22.24
CA VAL A 188 -20.44 7.63 -22.69
C VAL A 188 -20.54 8.02 -24.15
N ILE A 189 -20.22 9.27 -24.44
CA ILE A 189 -20.47 9.90 -25.73
C ILE A 189 -19.15 10.42 -26.29
N ALA A 190 -18.85 10.11 -27.54
CA ALA A 190 -17.67 10.63 -28.21
C ALA A 190 -17.79 12.16 -28.40
N GLU A 191 -16.81 12.94 -27.94
CA GLU A 191 -16.72 14.38 -28.26
C GLU A 191 -15.94 14.60 -29.56
N THR A 192 -14.94 13.78 -29.83
CA THR A 192 -14.16 13.78 -31.07
C THR A 192 -14.37 12.48 -31.84
N ASP A 193 -13.67 12.29 -32.97
CA ASP A 193 -13.47 10.94 -33.47
C ASP A 193 -12.69 10.14 -32.42
N VAL A 194 -13.25 9.01 -32.00
CA VAL A 194 -12.70 8.17 -30.94
C VAL A 194 -12.40 6.80 -31.50
N ARG A 195 -11.18 6.32 -31.27
CA ARG A 195 -10.83 4.91 -31.45
C ARG A 195 -10.72 4.26 -30.09
N ALA A 196 -11.42 3.15 -29.90
CA ALA A 196 -11.39 2.41 -28.65
C ALA A 196 -11.11 0.93 -28.90
N VAL A 197 -10.33 0.34 -28.00
CA VAL A 197 -10.14 -1.12 -27.88
C VAL A 197 -11.26 -1.65 -27.00
N VAL A 198 -12.02 -2.62 -27.49
CA VAL A 198 -13.15 -3.24 -26.81
C VAL A 198 -12.70 -4.58 -26.24
N ILE A 199 -12.82 -4.72 -24.92
CA ILE A 199 -12.45 -5.92 -24.18
C ILE A 199 -13.72 -6.55 -23.62
N HIS A 200 -14.15 -7.66 -24.20
CA HIS A 200 -15.33 -8.39 -23.75
C HIS A 200 -15.08 -9.19 -22.48
N ARG A 201 -16.14 -9.45 -21.70
CA ARG A 201 -16.12 -10.23 -20.45
C ARG A 201 -15.46 -11.58 -20.61
N ALA A 202 -15.71 -12.24 -21.75
CA ALA A 202 -15.15 -13.55 -22.07
C ALA A 202 -13.62 -13.55 -22.19
N VAL A 203 -13.02 -12.40 -22.52
CA VAL A 203 -11.56 -12.21 -22.60
C VAL A 203 -11.02 -11.68 -21.27
N LEU A 204 -11.71 -10.70 -20.67
CA LEU A 204 -11.26 -10.07 -19.42
C LEU A 204 -11.23 -11.05 -18.24
N ARG A 205 -12.24 -11.90 -18.10
CA ARG A 205 -12.38 -12.76 -16.91
C ARG A 205 -11.27 -13.82 -16.79
N PRO A 206 -10.91 -14.58 -17.85
CA PRO A 206 -9.74 -15.46 -17.79
C PRO A 206 -8.44 -14.67 -17.52
N MET A 207 -8.27 -13.52 -18.17
CA MET A 207 -7.08 -12.69 -18.02
C MET A 207 -6.88 -12.17 -16.59
N LEU A 208 -7.96 -11.81 -15.88
CA LEU A 208 -7.87 -11.42 -14.46
C LEU A 208 -7.48 -12.60 -13.54
N GLY A 209 -7.77 -13.84 -13.95
CA GLY A 209 -7.33 -15.04 -13.25
C GLY A 209 -5.87 -15.35 -13.50
N ASP A 210 -5.42 -15.26 -14.75
CA ASP A 210 -4.04 -15.54 -15.15
C ASP A 210 -3.07 -14.43 -14.72
N TYR A 211 -3.54 -13.18 -14.70
CA TYR A 211 -2.78 -11.99 -14.30
C TYR A 211 -3.51 -11.20 -13.19
N PRO A 212 -3.50 -11.68 -11.93
CA PRO A 212 -4.18 -10.98 -10.82
C PRO A 212 -3.73 -9.54 -10.59
N GLN A 213 -2.51 -9.19 -11.01
CA GLN A 213 -1.97 -7.83 -10.94
C GLN A 213 -2.76 -6.85 -11.81
N LEU A 214 -3.36 -7.32 -12.91
CA LEU A 214 -4.25 -6.51 -13.75
C LEU A 214 -5.48 -6.04 -12.98
N ALA A 215 -5.96 -6.78 -11.98
CA ALA A 215 -7.05 -6.32 -11.13
C ALA A 215 -6.64 -5.12 -10.24
N GLY A 216 -5.35 -4.91 -10.00
CA GLY A 216 -4.86 -3.68 -9.36
C GLY A 216 -5.29 -2.44 -10.14
N PHE A 217 -5.28 -2.52 -11.48
CA PHE A 217 -5.78 -1.45 -12.35
C PHE A 217 -7.25 -1.12 -12.13
N LEU A 218 -8.10 -2.13 -11.91
CA LEU A 218 -9.52 -1.93 -11.61
C LEU A 218 -9.71 -1.22 -10.26
N THR A 219 -8.82 -1.49 -9.31
CA THR A 219 -8.75 -0.78 -8.02
C THR A 219 -8.39 0.68 -8.19
N GLU A 220 -7.45 0.98 -9.10
CA GLU A 220 -7.08 2.35 -9.43
C GLU A 220 -8.20 3.10 -10.14
N ILE A 221 -8.83 2.49 -11.14
CA ILE A 221 -9.97 3.10 -11.86
C ILE A 221 -11.12 3.40 -10.88
N LEU A 222 -11.54 2.41 -10.08
CA LEU A 222 -12.60 2.62 -9.10
C LEU A 222 -12.18 3.69 -8.08
N GLY A 223 -10.93 3.65 -7.61
CA GLY A 223 -10.41 4.63 -6.66
C GLY A 223 -10.49 6.06 -7.19
N LYS A 224 -10.06 6.31 -8.44
CA LYS A 224 -10.19 7.61 -9.09
C LYS A 224 -11.65 8.06 -9.18
N ARG A 225 -12.56 7.17 -9.59
CA ARG A 225 -13.99 7.46 -9.69
C ARG A 225 -14.63 7.79 -8.34
N LEU A 226 -14.20 7.14 -7.26
CA LEU A 226 -14.67 7.43 -5.90
C LEU A 226 -14.14 8.79 -5.38
N GLU A 227 -12.93 9.19 -5.79
CA GLU A 227 -12.34 10.49 -5.42
C GLU A 227 -12.95 11.65 -6.22
N GLU A 228 -13.27 11.42 -7.49
CA GLU A 228 -13.77 12.43 -8.43
C GLU A 228 -15.27 12.79 -8.22
N GLY A 229 -16.03 11.95 -7.50
CA GLY A 229 -17.43 12.22 -7.13
C GLY A 229 -18.45 11.93 -8.24
N GLY A 230 -19.73 12.23 -8.00
CA GLY A 230 -20.84 11.91 -8.92
C GLY A 230 -21.61 10.62 -8.57
N SER A 231 -21.78 9.72 -9.55
CA SER A 231 -22.54 8.46 -9.37
C SER A 231 -21.90 7.47 -8.40
N PHE A 232 -20.68 7.74 -7.94
CA PHE A 232 -19.89 6.95 -7.00
C PHE A 232 -19.76 7.63 -5.61
N GLU A 233 -20.57 8.64 -5.31
CA GLU A 233 -20.52 9.37 -4.02
C GLU A 233 -20.88 8.50 -2.79
N ARG A 234 -21.37 7.26 -2.96
CA ARG A 234 -21.86 6.44 -1.84
C ARG A 234 -21.48 4.97 -1.94
N VAL A 235 -20.99 4.42 -0.82
CA VAL A 235 -20.88 2.98 -0.57
C VAL A 235 -22.08 2.61 0.32
N GLY A 236 -23.05 1.88 -0.21
CA GLY A 236 -24.31 1.62 0.50
C GLY A 236 -24.97 2.93 0.96
N LYS A 237 -25.21 3.08 2.26
CA LYS A 237 -25.75 4.32 2.86
C LYS A 237 -24.70 5.40 3.08
N TYR A 238 -23.41 5.08 3.07
CA TYR A 238 -22.32 5.97 3.49
C TYR A 238 -21.89 6.90 2.35
N ARG A 239 -21.95 8.22 2.58
CA ARG A 239 -21.49 9.21 1.59
C ARG A 239 -20.00 9.45 1.74
N LEU A 240 -19.21 9.13 0.72
CA LEU A 240 -17.77 9.35 0.72
C LEU A 240 -17.46 10.87 0.73
N LEU A 241 -16.46 11.25 1.54
CA LEU A 241 -15.98 12.62 1.69
C LEU A 241 -14.59 12.81 1.07
N GLY A 242 -13.79 11.74 0.97
CA GLY A 242 -12.47 11.75 0.32
C GLY A 242 -11.59 10.58 0.76
N LYS A 243 -10.50 10.32 0.04
CA LYS A 243 -9.49 9.31 0.43
C LYS A 243 -8.63 9.83 1.58
N ILE A 244 -8.44 9.00 2.61
CA ILE A 244 -7.61 9.31 3.79
C ILE A 244 -6.39 8.39 3.94
N GLY A 245 -6.37 7.26 3.24
CA GLY A 245 -5.25 6.33 3.30
C GLY A 245 -5.22 5.38 2.12
N GLU A 246 -4.02 4.87 1.82
CA GLU A 246 -3.78 3.90 0.76
C GLU A 246 -2.64 2.98 1.20
N GLY A 247 -2.85 1.67 1.03
CA GLY A 247 -1.87 0.63 1.32
C GLY A 247 -1.90 -0.43 0.21
N ALA A 248 -0.96 -1.38 0.27
CA ALA A 248 -0.79 -2.40 -0.78
C ALA A 248 -2.06 -3.20 -1.10
N SER A 249 -2.92 -3.42 -0.10
CA SER A 249 -4.09 -4.30 -0.19
C SER A 249 -5.43 -3.56 -0.09
N SER A 250 -5.42 -2.24 0.12
CA SER A 250 -6.66 -1.50 0.40
C SER A 250 -6.52 0.02 0.23
N LYS A 251 -7.64 0.67 -0.10
CA LYS A 251 -7.80 2.13 0.00
C LYS A 251 -8.78 2.47 1.12
N VAL A 252 -8.54 3.56 1.84
CA VAL A 252 -9.39 3.98 2.96
C VAL A 252 -9.95 5.36 2.69
N TYR A 253 -11.26 5.49 2.79
CA TYR A 253 -12.01 6.72 2.56
C TYR A 253 -12.63 7.20 3.86
N GLU A 254 -12.71 8.51 4.03
CA GLU A 254 -13.60 9.12 5.01
C GLU A 254 -15.01 9.17 4.42
N ALA A 255 -16.02 8.86 5.24
CA ALA A 255 -17.41 8.90 4.82
C ALA A 255 -18.33 9.42 5.94
N LEU A 256 -19.50 9.90 5.56
CA LEU A 256 -20.57 10.33 6.46
C LEU A 256 -21.69 9.29 6.47
N HIS A 257 -22.03 8.76 7.65
CA HIS A 257 -23.27 8.00 7.85
C HIS A 257 -24.45 8.99 7.89
N PRO A 258 -25.35 9.00 6.89
CA PRO A 258 -26.34 10.06 6.73
C PRO A 258 -27.38 10.11 7.86
N GLY A 259 -27.82 8.95 8.35
CA GLY A 259 -28.83 8.89 9.42
C GLY A 259 -28.34 9.30 10.81
N LEU A 260 -27.04 9.17 11.08
CA LEU A 260 -26.44 9.45 12.39
C LEU A 260 -25.62 10.74 12.41
N GLY A 261 -25.36 11.34 11.24
CA GLY A 261 -24.42 12.45 11.09
C GLY A 261 -22.98 12.10 11.52
N ARG A 262 -22.66 10.80 11.64
CA ARG A 262 -21.37 10.31 12.14
C ARG A 262 -20.37 10.16 11.01
N VAL A 263 -19.16 10.66 11.21
CA VAL A 263 -18.01 10.42 10.32
C VAL A 263 -17.41 9.04 10.61
N VAL A 264 -17.12 8.27 9.56
CA VAL A 264 -16.59 6.90 9.60
C VAL A 264 -15.44 6.73 8.61
N ALA A 265 -14.64 5.69 8.80
CA ALA A 265 -13.66 5.23 7.82
C ALA A 265 -14.23 4.05 7.03
N VAL A 266 -14.03 4.03 5.71
CA VAL A 266 -14.50 3.01 4.79
C VAL A 266 -13.29 2.43 4.06
N LYS A 267 -12.89 1.21 4.41
CA LYS A 267 -11.76 0.50 3.82
C LYS A 267 -12.24 -0.38 2.68
N MET A 268 -11.80 -0.07 1.47
CA MET A 268 -12.03 -0.82 0.24
C MET A 268 -10.94 -1.87 0.06
N LEU A 269 -11.33 -3.12 -0.15
CA LEU A 269 -10.41 -4.20 -0.53
C LEU A 269 -9.94 -4.01 -1.98
N ALA A 270 -8.65 -4.23 -2.24
CA ALA A 270 -8.14 -4.22 -3.62
C ALA A 270 -8.77 -5.35 -4.46
N HIS A 271 -9.13 -5.06 -5.70
CA HIS A 271 -9.77 -6.04 -6.58
C HIS A 271 -8.87 -7.25 -6.85
N SER A 272 -7.54 -7.08 -6.87
CA SER A 272 -6.59 -8.19 -6.97
C SER A 272 -6.78 -9.26 -5.91
N LEU A 273 -7.30 -8.87 -4.75
CA LEU A 273 -7.62 -9.77 -3.64
C LEU A 273 -9.08 -10.23 -3.66
N SER A 274 -9.97 -9.48 -4.30
CA SER A 274 -11.39 -9.81 -4.41
C SER A 274 -11.67 -11.07 -5.25
N TYR A 275 -10.76 -11.43 -6.16
CA TYR A 275 -10.90 -12.59 -7.04
C TYR A 275 -10.48 -13.93 -6.42
N ASP A 276 -9.85 -13.91 -5.24
CA ASP A 276 -9.62 -15.13 -4.44
C ASP A 276 -10.80 -15.29 -3.46
N PRO A 277 -11.74 -16.22 -3.71
CA PRO A 277 -12.89 -16.41 -2.82
C PRO A 277 -12.46 -16.75 -1.40
N ALA A 278 -11.36 -17.49 -1.24
CA ALA A 278 -10.85 -17.82 0.08
C ALA A 278 -10.31 -16.58 0.81
N PHE A 279 -9.74 -15.61 0.08
CA PHE A 279 -9.31 -14.33 0.66
C PHE A 279 -10.52 -13.49 1.07
N CYS A 280 -11.53 -13.38 0.21
CA CYS A 280 -12.78 -12.68 0.53
C CYS A 280 -13.46 -13.26 1.77
N ASP A 281 -13.58 -14.58 1.87
CA ASP A 281 -14.17 -15.24 3.03
C ASP A 281 -13.43 -14.90 4.32
N ARG A 282 -12.08 -14.92 4.29
CA ARG A 282 -11.24 -14.52 5.43
C ARG A 282 -11.39 -13.04 5.77
N PHE A 283 -11.45 -12.16 4.77
CA PHE A 283 -11.63 -10.72 4.97
C PHE A 283 -12.96 -10.41 5.66
N LEU A 284 -14.04 -11.10 5.27
CA LEU A 284 -15.35 -10.94 5.91
C LEU A 284 -15.41 -11.60 7.30
N GLU A 285 -14.75 -12.74 7.48
CA GLU A 285 -14.62 -13.38 8.78
C GLU A 285 -13.85 -12.50 9.77
N GLU A 286 -12.76 -11.86 9.33
CA GLU A 286 -12.01 -10.86 10.08
C GLU A 286 -12.90 -9.70 10.53
N ALA A 287 -13.63 -9.10 9.57
CA ALA A 287 -14.56 -8.02 9.88
C ALA A 287 -15.60 -8.43 10.93
N ARG A 288 -16.15 -9.64 10.84
CA ARG A 288 -17.12 -10.19 11.81
C ARG A 288 -16.51 -10.43 13.20
N LEU A 289 -15.29 -10.98 13.26
CA LEU A 289 -14.59 -11.23 14.51
C LEU A 289 -14.29 -9.92 15.24
N VAL A 290 -13.78 -8.91 14.51
CA VAL A 290 -13.48 -7.59 15.08
C VAL A 290 -14.75 -6.84 15.45
N ALA A 291 -15.84 -6.95 14.68
CA ALA A 291 -17.12 -6.34 15.03
C ALA A 291 -17.68 -6.81 16.38
N GLY A 292 -17.37 -8.06 16.78
CA GLY A 292 -17.74 -8.61 18.10
C GLY A 292 -16.86 -8.14 19.27
N LEU A 293 -15.81 -7.37 19.00
CA LEU A 293 -14.92 -6.80 20.01
C LEU A 293 -15.34 -5.37 20.34
N THR A 294 -15.65 -5.12 21.62
CA THR A 294 -15.90 -3.78 22.15
C THR A 294 -14.87 -3.50 23.22
N HIS A 295 -13.88 -2.67 22.89
CA HIS A 295 -12.79 -2.29 23.77
C HIS A 295 -12.33 -0.86 23.44
N PRO A 296 -12.02 0.01 24.41
CA PRO A 296 -11.60 1.38 24.15
C PRO A 296 -10.38 1.47 23.22
N ASN A 297 -9.46 0.51 23.30
CA ASN A 297 -8.23 0.48 22.50
C ASN A 297 -8.28 -0.41 21.25
N ILE A 298 -9.47 -0.81 20.78
CA ILE A 298 -9.65 -1.53 19.51
C ILE A 298 -10.59 -0.70 18.63
N VAL A 299 -10.26 -0.56 17.35
CA VAL A 299 -11.12 0.11 16.36
C VAL A 299 -12.44 -0.66 16.22
N GLN A 300 -13.56 0.04 16.38
CA GLN A 300 -14.87 -0.58 16.21
C GLN A 300 -15.20 -0.74 14.72
N VAL A 301 -15.51 -1.97 14.30
CA VAL A 301 -16.13 -2.24 12.99
C VAL A 301 -17.65 -2.08 13.14
N TYR A 302 -18.26 -1.33 12.22
CA TYR A 302 -19.69 -1.03 12.21
C TYR A 302 -20.47 -1.86 11.19
N ASP A 303 -19.91 -2.08 10.00
CA ASP A 303 -20.65 -2.64 8.87
C ASP A 303 -19.71 -3.23 7.80
N THR A 304 -20.27 -4.02 6.90
CA THR A 304 -19.60 -4.48 5.67
C THR A 304 -20.51 -4.29 4.47
N GLU A 305 -19.99 -3.77 3.38
CA GLU A 305 -20.74 -3.50 2.16
C GLU A 305 -20.07 -4.18 0.96
N ALA A 306 -20.87 -4.76 0.07
CA ALA A 306 -20.41 -5.26 -1.22
C ALA A 306 -20.84 -4.27 -2.31
N ALA A 307 -19.88 -3.74 -3.07
CA ALA A 307 -20.18 -2.84 -4.17
C ALA A 307 -19.07 -2.92 -5.23
N TRP A 308 -19.42 -2.69 -6.50
CA TRP A 308 -18.46 -2.65 -7.61
C TRP A 308 -17.52 -3.86 -7.70
N ALA A 309 -18.01 -5.05 -7.36
CA ALA A 309 -17.25 -6.30 -7.32
C ALA A 309 -16.06 -6.33 -6.34
N THR A 310 -16.09 -5.48 -5.31
CA THR A 310 -15.20 -5.55 -4.16
C THR A 310 -15.97 -5.41 -2.85
N TRP A 311 -15.25 -5.55 -1.74
CA TRP A 311 -15.79 -5.45 -0.39
C TRP A 311 -15.27 -4.20 0.31
N PHE A 312 -16.13 -3.65 1.15
CA PHE A 312 -15.86 -2.49 1.99
C PHE A 312 -16.12 -2.83 3.44
N ILE A 313 -15.21 -2.42 4.33
CA ILE A 313 -15.41 -2.46 5.78
C ILE A 313 -15.62 -1.03 6.26
N VAL A 314 -16.72 -0.81 6.97
CA VAL A 314 -17.02 0.47 7.61
C VAL A 314 -16.66 0.39 9.09
N MET A 315 -15.86 1.33 9.55
CA MET A 315 -15.30 1.30 10.90
C MET A 315 -15.13 2.70 11.49
N GLU A 316 -14.79 2.75 12.78
CA GLU A 316 -14.42 3.96 13.50
C GLU A 316 -13.31 4.72 12.76
N LYS A 317 -13.56 6.01 12.51
CA LYS A 317 -12.51 6.93 12.06
C LYS A 317 -11.77 7.43 13.29
N VAL A 318 -10.50 7.02 13.43
CA VAL A 318 -9.61 7.56 14.46
C VAL A 318 -9.04 8.89 13.96
N ALA A 319 -9.29 9.97 14.71
CA ALA A 319 -8.75 11.30 14.40
C ALA A 319 -7.36 11.45 15.03
N GLY A 320 -6.30 11.36 14.23
CA GLY A 320 -4.91 11.47 14.70
C GLY A 320 -3.92 10.88 13.70
N THR A 321 -2.86 10.25 14.19
CA THR A 321 -1.80 9.61 13.38
C THR A 321 -1.68 8.12 13.70
N ASP A 322 -0.92 7.38 12.90
CA ASP A 322 -0.44 6.05 13.27
C ASP A 322 0.97 6.11 13.89
N LEU A 323 1.32 5.09 14.68
CA LEU A 323 2.60 4.97 15.36
C LEU A 323 3.77 4.89 14.36
N ALA A 324 3.58 4.35 13.15
CA ALA A 324 4.64 4.31 12.13
C ALA A 324 5.04 5.72 11.70
N ARG A 325 4.05 6.59 11.43
CA ARG A 325 4.27 8.01 11.12
C ARG A 325 4.90 8.75 12.31
N LEU A 326 4.45 8.47 13.54
CA LEU A 326 5.01 9.07 14.74
C LEU A 326 6.50 8.72 14.92
N LEU A 327 6.86 7.44 14.77
CA LEU A 327 8.25 6.96 14.84
C LEU A 327 9.10 7.46 13.68
N TRP A 328 8.53 7.57 12.48
CA TRP A 328 9.23 8.16 11.34
C TRP A 328 9.61 9.62 11.61
N ALA A 329 8.67 10.40 12.14
CA ALA A 329 8.85 11.82 12.45
C ALA A 329 9.83 12.02 13.62
N ARG A 330 9.62 11.33 14.76
CA ARG A 330 10.33 11.61 16.02
C ARG A 330 11.50 10.68 16.31
N GLY A 331 11.58 9.53 15.65
CA GLY A 331 12.53 8.48 16.01
C GLY A 331 12.15 7.83 17.35
N ALA A 332 13.12 7.74 18.27
CA ALA A 332 12.89 7.18 19.59
C ALA A 332 11.96 8.06 20.44
N LEU A 333 11.03 7.45 21.15
CA LEU A 333 10.12 8.11 22.07
C LEU A 333 10.72 8.14 23.49
N PRO A 334 10.34 9.14 24.31
CA PRO A 334 10.62 9.13 25.75
C PRO A 334 10.07 7.86 26.43
N PRO A 335 10.76 7.29 27.43
CA PRO A 335 10.33 6.04 28.08
C PRO A 335 8.91 6.06 28.64
N ALA A 336 8.52 7.16 29.29
CA ALA A 336 7.17 7.32 29.84
C ALA A 336 6.08 7.34 28.74
N GLU A 337 6.35 8.03 27.64
CA GLU A 337 5.43 8.09 26.50
C GLU A 337 5.31 6.73 25.81
N ALA A 338 6.44 6.06 25.58
CA ALA A 338 6.46 4.71 25.02
C ALA A 338 5.69 3.72 25.91
N ALA A 339 5.90 3.78 27.23
CA ALA A 339 5.19 2.94 28.18
C ALA A 339 3.67 3.18 28.16
N ALA A 340 3.23 4.44 28.09
CA ALA A 340 1.81 4.78 28.04
C ALA A 340 1.11 4.27 26.76
N ILE A 341 1.78 4.34 25.60
CA ILE A 341 1.27 3.77 24.34
C ILE A 341 1.24 2.23 24.42
N LEU A 342 2.35 1.63 24.86
CA LEU A 342 2.49 0.17 24.98
C LEU A 342 1.47 -0.41 25.96
N ARG A 343 1.13 0.30 27.04
CA ARG A 343 0.14 -0.17 28.02
C ARG A 343 -1.26 -0.26 27.44
N GLN A 344 -1.70 0.76 26.71
CA GLN A 344 -2.98 0.74 26.01
C GLN A 344 -3.03 -0.35 24.92
N LEU A 345 -1.93 -0.56 24.21
CA LEU A 345 -1.81 -1.64 23.24
C LEU A 345 -1.83 -3.03 23.90
N ALA A 346 -1.14 -3.21 25.03
CA ALA A 346 -1.15 -4.44 25.79
C ALA A 346 -2.57 -4.78 26.28
N ALA A 347 -3.34 -3.79 26.73
CA ALA A 347 -4.74 -3.96 27.10
C ALA A 347 -5.61 -4.45 25.91
N ALA A 348 -5.43 -3.86 24.72
CA ALA A 348 -6.12 -4.30 23.50
C ALA A 348 -5.80 -5.77 23.13
N LEU A 349 -4.51 -6.13 23.12
CA LEU A 349 -4.06 -7.47 22.78
C LEU A 349 -4.48 -8.51 23.84
N ALA A 350 -4.38 -8.16 25.12
CA ALA A 350 -4.88 -8.99 26.22
C ALA A 350 -6.37 -9.29 26.09
N PHE A 351 -7.18 -8.26 25.79
CA PHE A 351 -8.61 -8.41 25.57
C PHE A 351 -8.90 -9.33 24.37
N ALA A 352 -8.23 -9.12 23.22
CA ALA A 352 -8.38 -9.99 22.06
C ALA A 352 -8.01 -11.45 22.36
N HIS A 353 -6.87 -11.67 23.02
CA HIS A 353 -6.41 -13.02 23.38
C HIS A 353 -7.38 -13.71 24.35
N SER A 354 -7.97 -12.97 25.30
CA SER A 354 -8.99 -13.50 26.21
C SER A 354 -10.26 -14.00 25.50
N ARG A 355 -10.51 -13.50 24.27
CA ARG A 355 -11.60 -13.91 23.39
C ARG A 355 -11.17 -14.97 22.36
N GLY A 356 -9.94 -15.49 22.47
CA GLY A 356 -9.40 -16.49 21.54
C GLY A 356 -8.98 -15.93 20.18
N ILE A 357 -8.86 -14.60 20.06
CA ILE A 357 -8.50 -13.92 18.81
C ILE A 357 -7.02 -13.51 18.88
N VAL A 358 -6.26 -13.87 17.86
CA VAL A 358 -4.85 -13.50 17.66
C VAL A 358 -4.79 -12.51 16.50
N HIS A 359 -4.07 -11.41 16.67
CA HIS A 359 -4.00 -10.32 15.69
C HIS A 359 -3.12 -10.66 14.48
N ARG A 360 -1.96 -11.31 14.68
CA ARG A 360 -1.03 -11.81 13.64
C ARG A 360 -0.34 -10.78 12.73
N ASP A 361 -0.65 -9.49 12.91
CA ASP A 361 -0.04 -8.38 12.17
C ASP A 361 0.15 -7.14 13.05
N VAL A 362 0.65 -7.36 14.26
CA VAL A 362 0.98 -6.28 15.17
C VAL A 362 2.21 -5.52 14.61
N LYS A 363 2.03 -4.25 14.29
CA LYS A 363 3.07 -3.34 13.75
C LYS A 363 2.66 -1.88 13.94
N PRO A 364 3.60 -0.91 13.88
CA PRO A 364 3.28 0.50 14.13
C PRO A 364 2.20 1.09 13.21
N ALA A 365 2.11 0.66 11.96
CA ALA A 365 1.10 1.14 11.02
C ALA A 365 -0.35 0.71 11.40
N ASN A 366 -0.48 -0.29 12.28
CA ASN A 366 -1.76 -0.81 12.76
C ASN A 366 -2.12 -0.28 14.17
N VAL A 367 -1.35 0.69 14.67
CA VAL A 367 -1.55 1.31 15.98
C VAL A 367 -1.85 2.79 15.75
N ALA A 368 -3.12 3.16 15.73
CA ALA A 368 -3.55 4.54 15.63
C ALA A 368 -3.50 5.22 17.00
N ILE A 369 -3.17 6.51 17.02
CA ILE A 369 -3.12 7.35 18.21
C ILE A 369 -3.92 8.59 17.91
N ASP A 370 -4.99 8.81 18.67
CA ASP A 370 -5.85 9.98 18.47
C ASP A 370 -5.21 11.27 19.05
N ASP A 371 -5.81 12.42 18.75
CA ASP A 371 -5.33 13.72 19.22
C ASP A 371 -5.35 13.88 20.75
N GLN A 372 -6.01 12.97 21.47
CA GLN A 372 -6.06 12.91 22.94
C GLN A 372 -5.06 11.90 23.52
N GLY A 373 -4.28 11.23 22.67
CA GLY A 373 -3.31 10.20 23.07
C GLY A 373 -3.94 8.83 23.31
N HIS A 374 -5.19 8.59 22.93
CA HIS A 374 -5.77 7.26 23.00
C HIS A 374 -5.28 6.38 21.87
N VAL A 375 -4.83 5.18 22.23
CA VAL A 375 -4.37 4.18 21.27
C VAL A 375 -5.54 3.34 20.79
N LYS A 376 -5.60 3.08 19.48
CA LYS A 376 -6.57 2.23 18.81
C LYS A 376 -5.85 1.21 17.93
N LEU A 377 -5.97 -0.07 18.28
CA LEU A 377 -5.49 -1.18 17.48
C LEU A 377 -6.45 -1.47 16.32
N MET A 378 -5.92 -1.59 15.11
CA MET A 378 -6.66 -1.79 13.87
C MET A 378 -6.07 -2.93 13.02
N ASP A 379 -6.82 -3.40 12.02
CA ASP A 379 -6.35 -4.34 10.99
C ASP A 379 -5.84 -5.69 11.54
N PHE A 380 -6.73 -6.46 12.18
CA PHE A 380 -6.46 -7.80 12.69
C PHE A 380 -6.17 -8.78 11.56
N GLY A 381 -4.93 -8.86 11.07
CA GLY A 381 -4.46 -9.59 9.87
C GLY A 381 -4.76 -11.11 9.74
N LEU A 382 -6.01 -11.51 9.90
CA LEU A 382 -6.59 -12.84 9.70
C LEU A 382 -6.78 -13.15 8.22
N ALA A 383 -6.73 -12.14 7.34
CA ALA A 383 -6.67 -12.29 5.89
C ALA A 383 -5.35 -12.88 5.35
N ARG A 384 -4.28 -13.00 6.18
CA ARG A 384 -3.01 -13.59 5.73
C ARG A 384 -3.19 -15.07 5.36
N PRO A 385 -2.73 -15.51 4.17
CA PRO A 385 -2.80 -16.91 3.79
C PRO A 385 -1.99 -17.75 4.79
N ILE A 386 -2.67 -18.61 5.55
CA ILE A 386 -2.00 -19.69 6.29
C ILE A 386 -1.54 -20.69 5.23
N PRO A 387 -0.23 -20.98 5.08
CA PRO A 387 0.23 -22.00 4.15
C PRO A 387 -0.44 -23.32 4.54
N ARG A 388 -1.30 -23.86 3.66
CA ARG A 388 -2.01 -25.13 3.88
C ARG A 388 -1.07 -26.34 3.92
N GLU A 389 0.21 -26.17 3.58
CA GLU A 389 1.24 -27.21 3.61
C GLU A 389 2.51 -26.75 4.36
N PRO A 390 3.02 -27.57 5.30
CA PRO A 390 4.35 -27.39 5.86
C PRO A 390 5.40 -27.39 4.74
N GLY A 391 6.07 -26.25 4.52
CA GLY A 391 7.10 -26.10 3.48
C GLY A 391 6.68 -25.29 2.24
N ALA A 392 5.41 -24.94 2.08
CA ALA A 392 4.94 -24.04 1.02
C ALA A 392 5.35 -22.56 1.22
N ALA A 393 6.02 -22.24 2.33
CA ALA A 393 6.64 -20.94 2.59
C ALA A 393 7.85 -20.64 1.65
N ARG A 394 8.26 -21.60 0.81
CA ARG A 394 9.26 -21.34 -0.23
C ARG A 394 8.61 -20.57 -1.38
N ALA A 395 8.85 -19.26 -1.39
CA ALA A 395 8.68 -18.33 -2.51
C ALA A 395 7.26 -17.91 -2.91
N ARG A 396 6.23 -18.11 -2.06
CA ARG A 396 5.00 -17.29 -2.16
C ARG A 396 5.22 -16.04 -1.32
N SER A 397 5.13 -14.88 -1.99
CA SER A 397 5.26 -13.54 -1.43
C SER A 397 4.74 -13.50 0.00
N ILE A 398 5.64 -13.29 0.97
CA ILE A 398 5.23 -12.87 2.30
C ILE A 398 4.64 -11.48 2.12
N GLU A 399 3.36 -11.41 1.80
CA GLU A 399 2.59 -10.18 1.84
C GLU A 399 2.53 -9.73 3.29
N GLY A 400 3.36 -8.75 3.63
CA GLY A 400 3.47 -8.23 4.99
C GLY A 400 4.74 -7.43 5.21
N THR A 401 4.85 -6.87 6.42
CA THR A 401 6.03 -6.16 6.90
C THR A 401 6.88 -7.16 7.71
N PRO A 402 7.90 -7.83 7.11
CA PRO A 402 8.65 -8.90 7.78
C PRO A 402 9.46 -8.44 9.00
N GLN A 403 9.52 -7.14 9.26
CA GLN A 403 10.29 -6.51 10.34
C GLN A 403 9.76 -6.85 11.74
N TYR A 404 8.51 -7.30 11.87
CA TYR A 404 7.84 -7.59 13.15
C TYR A 404 7.46 -9.07 13.28
N VAL A 405 7.90 -9.93 12.36
CA VAL A 405 7.45 -11.33 12.30
C VAL A 405 8.04 -12.15 13.44
N ALA A 406 7.21 -12.95 14.10
CA ALA A 406 7.66 -13.89 15.11
C ALA A 406 8.45 -15.06 14.48
N PRO A 407 9.45 -15.64 15.20
CA PRO A 407 10.25 -16.78 14.70
C PRO A 407 9.42 -17.99 14.26
N GLU A 408 8.38 -18.32 15.02
CA GLU A 408 7.44 -19.41 14.72
C GLU A 408 6.65 -19.15 13.44
N THR A 409 6.20 -17.92 13.22
CA THR A 409 5.50 -17.51 12.00
C THR A 409 6.45 -17.54 10.79
N ALA A 410 7.69 -17.05 10.95
CA ALA A 410 8.70 -17.05 9.90
C ALA A 410 9.10 -18.47 9.44
N THR A 411 9.00 -19.46 10.34
CA THR A 411 9.25 -20.87 10.04
C THR A 411 8.02 -21.64 9.56
N GLY A 412 6.87 -20.97 9.43
CA GLY A 412 5.61 -21.58 9.01
C GLY A 412 4.99 -22.52 10.07
N ARG A 413 5.41 -22.40 11.34
CA ARG A 413 4.78 -23.10 12.46
C ARG A 413 3.48 -22.39 12.84
N GLN A 414 2.57 -23.12 13.48
CA GLN A 414 1.35 -22.53 13.99
C GLN A 414 1.68 -21.50 15.07
N ALA A 415 1.21 -20.27 14.86
CA ALA A 415 1.40 -19.14 15.77
C ALA A 415 0.14 -18.92 16.62
N ASP A 416 0.33 -18.80 17.93
CA ASP A 416 -0.71 -18.39 18.90
C ASP A 416 -0.50 -16.93 19.31
N GLY A 417 -1.19 -16.47 20.38
CA GLY A 417 -1.07 -15.10 20.90
C GLY A 417 0.37 -14.70 21.26
N ARG A 418 1.29 -15.64 21.48
CA ARG A 418 2.69 -15.30 21.77
C ARG A 418 3.37 -14.64 20.57
N ALA A 419 2.92 -14.89 19.34
CA ALA A 419 3.46 -14.20 18.17
C ALA A 419 3.19 -12.69 18.20
N ASP A 420 2.00 -12.28 18.68
CA ASP A 420 1.67 -10.86 18.87
C ASP A 420 2.54 -10.22 19.97
N ILE A 421 2.88 -10.99 21.01
CA ILE A 421 3.79 -10.56 22.08
C ILE A 421 5.21 -10.33 21.56
N TYR A 422 5.69 -11.16 20.64
CA TYR A 422 6.97 -10.94 20.00
C TYR A 422 6.98 -9.64 19.19
N ALA A 423 5.96 -9.44 18.37
CA ALA A 423 5.80 -8.24 17.57
C ALA A 423 5.65 -6.98 18.44
N PHE A 424 4.93 -7.09 19.56
CA PHE A 424 4.88 -6.07 20.62
C PHE A 424 6.27 -5.74 21.16
N GLY A 425 7.09 -6.75 21.44
CA GLY A 425 8.49 -6.56 21.87
C GLY A 425 9.36 -5.86 20.83
N VAL A 426 9.17 -6.18 19.54
CA VAL A 426 9.86 -5.50 18.43
C VAL A 426 9.47 -4.02 18.39
N MET A 427 8.18 -3.70 18.50
CA MET A 427 7.71 -2.31 18.56
C MET A 427 8.22 -1.59 19.80
N ALA A 428 8.22 -2.22 20.98
CA ALA A 428 8.77 -1.62 22.19
C ALA A 428 10.26 -1.28 22.01
N PHE A 429 11.05 -2.19 21.42
CA PHE A 429 12.44 -1.93 21.07
C PHE A 429 12.58 -0.73 20.11
N GLU A 430 11.77 -0.68 19.05
CA GLU A 430 11.82 0.39 18.07
C GLU A 430 11.40 1.74 18.67
N MET A 431 10.33 1.78 19.46
CA MET A 431 9.88 2.98 20.16
C MET A 431 10.97 3.51 21.09
N LEU A 432 11.67 2.64 21.82
CA LEU A 432 12.68 3.04 22.80
C LEU A 432 14.05 3.37 22.16
N THR A 433 14.35 2.88 20.96
CA THR A 433 15.68 3.05 20.34
C THR A 433 15.65 3.84 19.04
N GLY A 434 14.47 4.04 18.45
CA GLY A 434 14.28 4.66 17.13
C GLY A 434 14.73 3.79 15.96
N ARG A 435 15.01 2.49 16.19
CA ARG A 435 15.48 1.54 15.19
C ARG A 435 14.95 0.14 15.44
N LEU A 436 14.80 -0.66 14.39
CA LEU A 436 14.41 -2.06 14.51
C LEU A 436 15.54 -2.90 15.16
N PRO A 437 15.20 -3.99 15.88
CA PRO A 437 16.19 -4.91 16.44
C PRO A 437 16.95 -5.67 15.35
N PHE A 438 16.30 -5.94 14.21
CA PHE A 438 16.89 -6.59 13.04
C PHE A 438 16.58 -5.76 11.78
N LEU A 439 17.59 -5.50 10.97
CA LEU A 439 17.44 -4.76 9.71
C LEU A 439 18.36 -5.38 8.67
N GLU A 440 17.76 -5.94 7.62
CA GLU A 440 18.47 -6.65 6.56
C GLU A 440 17.99 -6.18 5.19
N THR A 441 18.87 -6.24 4.19
CA THR A 441 18.56 -5.81 2.81
C THR A 441 17.73 -6.81 2.04
N ASN A 442 17.77 -8.08 2.43
CA ASN A 442 16.98 -9.16 1.84
C ASN A 442 16.04 -9.75 2.89
N VAL A 443 14.79 -9.96 2.50
CA VAL A 443 13.75 -10.60 3.32
C VAL A 443 14.22 -11.94 3.90
N VAL A 444 14.91 -12.79 3.14
CA VAL A 444 15.38 -14.09 3.65
C VAL A 444 16.39 -13.93 4.79
N ALA A 445 17.27 -12.93 4.70
CA ALA A 445 18.22 -12.62 5.77
C ALA A 445 17.49 -12.06 7.00
N LEU A 446 16.49 -11.19 6.79
CA LEU A 446 15.67 -10.65 7.87
C LEU A 446 14.93 -11.75 8.65
N LEU A 447 14.31 -12.69 7.92
CA LEU A 447 13.64 -13.83 8.55
C LEU A 447 14.64 -14.69 9.34
N LYS A 448 15.83 -14.93 8.79
CA LYS A 448 16.89 -15.65 9.49
C LYS A 448 17.30 -14.93 10.77
N ALA A 449 17.43 -13.60 10.75
CA ALA A 449 17.75 -12.82 11.95
C ALA A 449 16.66 -12.92 13.02
N HIS A 450 15.39 -12.85 12.62
CA HIS A 450 14.28 -13.11 13.53
C HIS A 450 14.35 -14.53 14.12
N ILE A 451 14.73 -15.55 13.35
CA ILE A 451 14.79 -16.95 13.83
C ILE A 451 16.00 -17.22 14.72
N CYS A 452 17.19 -16.75 14.33
CA CYS A 452 18.46 -17.22 14.87
C CYS A 452 19.20 -16.19 15.72
N ASP A 453 19.14 -14.91 15.37
CA ASP A 453 20.06 -13.91 15.90
C ASP A 453 19.53 -13.33 17.21
N ALA A 454 20.36 -13.23 18.25
CA ALA A 454 19.95 -12.58 19.48
C ALA A 454 19.63 -11.09 19.22
N PRO A 455 18.52 -10.54 19.78
CA PRO A 455 18.25 -9.12 19.66
C PRO A 455 19.38 -8.31 20.31
N PRO A 456 19.71 -7.12 19.77
CA PRO A 456 20.69 -6.24 20.40
C PRO A 456 20.32 -5.94 21.85
N ASP A 457 21.31 -5.88 22.74
CA ASP A 457 21.03 -5.58 24.13
C ASP A 457 20.61 -4.12 24.31
N ILE A 458 19.32 -3.90 24.58
CA ILE A 458 18.75 -2.56 24.70
C ILE A 458 19.39 -1.76 25.86
N ALA A 459 19.82 -2.41 26.94
CA ALA A 459 20.50 -1.74 28.05
C ALA A 459 21.88 -1.19 27.65
N ALA A 460 22.58 -1.84 26.71
CA ALA A 460 23.82 -1.32 26.16
C ALA A 460 23.58 -0.12 25.23
N LEU A 461 22.43 -0.08 24.55
CA LEU A 461 22.07 0.98 23.61
C LEU A 461 21.51 2.23 24.29
N ARG A 462 20.75 2.03 25.37
CA ARG A 462 20.08 3.08 26.14
C ARG A 462 20.23 2.77 27.65
N PRO A 463 21.42 3.03 28.25
CA PRO A 463 21.69 2.73 29.65
C PRO A 463 20.79 3.47 30.65
N GLU A 464 20.16 4.56 30.22
CA GLU A 464 19.25 5.38 31.02
C GLU A 464 17.82 4.83 31.08
N LEU A 465 17.50 3.73 30.37
CA LEU A 465 16.16 3.15 30.42
C LEU A 465 15.86 2.57 31.81
N PRO A 466 14.61 2.71 32.29
CA PRO A 466 14.15 1.98 33.47
C PRO A 466 14.41 0.47 33.33
N PRO A 467 14.90 -0.21 34.38
CA PRO A 467 15.15 -1.65 34.36
C PRO A 467 13.93 -2.48 33.95
N SER A 468 12.73 -2.03 34.31
CA SER A 468 11.46 -2.68 33.94
C SER A 468 11.24 -2.72 32.42
N LEU A 469 11.58 -1.65 31.69
CA LEU A 469 11.48 -1.63 30.22
C LEU A 469 12.56 -2.48 29.55
N VAL A 470 13.75 -2.55 30.14
CA VAL A 470 14.81 -3.46 29.67
C VAL A 470 14.36 -4.92 29.83
N GLU A 471 13.77 -5.26 30.97
CA GLU A 471 13.21 -6.59 31.24
C GLU A 471 12.07 -6.92 30.26
N LEU A 472 11.13 -5.99 30.05
CA LEU A 472 10.03 -6.12 29.10
C LEU A 472 10.54 -6.50 27.70
N VAL A 473 11.48 -5.70 27.15
CA VAL A 473 12.00 -5.91 25.80
C VAL A 473 12.76 -7.23 25.69
N ARG A 474 13.62 -7.56 26.66
CA ARG A 474 14.36 -8.83 26.66
C ARG A 474 13.42 -10.03 26.76
N GLY A 475 12.41 -9.97 27.63
CA GLY A 475 11.46 -11.06 27.85
C GLY A 475 10.53 -11.30 26.66
N THR A 476 10.03 -10.24 26.03
CA THR A 476 9.10 -10.33 24.88
C THR A 476 9.81 -10.78 23.59
N LEU A 477 11.10 -10.48 23.43
CA LEU A 477 11.90 -10.87 22.25
C LEU A 477 12.56 -12.26 22.36
N ALA A 478 12.21 -13.07 23.36
CA ALA A 478 12.67 -14.45 23.44
C ALA A 478 12.24 -15.23 22.18
N LYS A 479 13.20 -15.98 21.60
CA LYS A 479 13.01 -16.67 20.32
C LYS A 479 12.05 -17.85 20.43
N ARG A 480 12.17 -18.61 21.51
CA ARG A 480 11.26 -19.71 21.82
C ARG A 480 10.00 -19.15 22.48
N PRO A 481 8.80 -19.44 21.95
CA PRO A 481 7.54 -18.94 22.52
C PRO A 481 7.36 -19.28 24.01
N GLU A 482 7.84 -20.45 24.44
CA GLU A 482 7.79 -20.92 25.84
C GLU A 482 8.69 -20.15 26.80
N ASP A 483 9.78 -19.56 26.30
CA ASP A 483 10.71 -18.74 27.10
C ASP A 483 10.28 -17.26 27.11
N ARG A 484 9.23 -16.92 26.35
CA ARG A 484 8.76 -15.54 26.15
C ARG A 484 7.93 -15.08 27.35
N LEU A 485 8.20 -13.86 27.80
CA LEU A 485 7.32 -13.14 28.73
C LEU A 485 5.94 -13.01 28.08
N SER A 486 5.01 -13.87 28.46
CA SER A 486 3.72 -14.05 27.77
C SER A 486 2.49 -13.74 28.63
N ASP A 487 2.73 -13.31 29.87
CA ASP A 487 1.69 -12.86 30.79
C ASP A 487 1.47 -11.36 30.64
N TRP A 488 0.28 -10.99 30.15
CA TRP A 488 -0.12 -9.60 29.95
C TRP A 488 -0.19 -8.80 31.25
N GLU A 489 -0.51 -9.43 32.38
CA GLU A 489 -0.56 -8.76 33.68
C GLU A 489 0.86 -8.37 34.15
N ARG A 490 1.83 -9.28 33.95
CA ARG A 490 3.24 -8.96 34.20
C ARG A 490 3.77 -7.90 33.22
N ILE A 491 3.37 -7.94 31.95
CA ILE A 491 3.71 -6.91 30.96
C ILE A 491 3.20 -5.54 31.41
N ASP A 492 1.94 -5.45 31.85
CA ASP A 492 1.34 -4.21 32.35
C ASP A 492 2.11 -3.64 33.55
N ARG A 493 2.47 -4.48 34.53
CA ARG A 493 3.31 -4.08 35.67
C ARG A 493 4.68 -3.53 35.26
N LEU A 494 5.33 -4.10 34.25
CA LEU A 494 6.63 -3.62 33.76
C LEU A 494 6.52 -2.27 33.03
N LEU A 495 5.33 -1.92 32.55
CA LEU A 495 5.02 -0.65 31.90
C LEU A 495 4.57 0.43 32.89
N ASP A 496 4.35 0.07 34.16
CA ASP A 496 4.01 1.03 35.21
C ASP A 496 5.29 1.76 35.66
N LEU A 497 5.48 2.95 35.12
CA LEU A 497 6.56 3.84 35.48
C LEU A 497 5.98 4.89 36.43
N ASP A 498 6.47 4.93 37.67
CA ASP A 498 6.05 5.90 38.69
C ASP A 498 6.08 7.33 38.11
N GLY A 499 4.90 7.95 38.02
CA GLY A 499 4.72 9.27 37.42
C GLY A 499 3.98 9.22 36.09
N SER A 500 2.65 9.30 36.14
CA SER A 500 1.80 9.41 34.96
C SER A 500 2.02 10.75 34.26
N ALA A 501 3.00 10.82 33.36
CA ALA A 501 2.91 11.78 32.27
C ALA A 501 1.73 11.32 31.41
N GLY A 502 0.61 12.04 31.46
CA GLY A 502 -0.45 11.85 30.47
C GLY A 502 0.15 11.97 29.08
N LEU A 503 -0.34 11.17 28.13
CA LEU A 503 0.01 11.37 26.73
C LEU A 503 -0.46 12.77 26.37
N GLY A 504 0.47 13.69 26.14
CA GLY A 504 0.16 14.98 25.52
C GLY A 504 -0.46 14.73 24.14
N PRO A 505 -1.13 15.72 23.52
CA PRO A 505 -1.68 15.54 22.18
C PRO A 505 -0.61 15.00 21.25
N ALA A 506 -0.85 13.83 20.65
CA ALA A 506 0.04 13.21 19.67
C ALA A 506 -0.09 13.95 18.32
N SER A 507 -0.05 15.28 18.35
CA SER A 507 0.03 16.09 17.14
C SER A 507 1.44 15.95 16.58
N ILE A 508 1.54 15.39 15.38
CA ILE A 508 2.69 15.66 14.54
C ILE A 508 2.58 17.13 14.16
N GLU A 509 3.20 18.02 14.94
CA GLU A 509 3.64 19.30 14.37
C GLU A 509 4.56 18.93 13.21
N GLU A 510 4.23 19.37 11.99
CA GLU A 510 4.83 18.87 10.74
C GLU A 510 6.36 18.93 10.81
N LEU A 511 6.97 17.77 11.06
CA LEU A 511 8.40 17.59 11.22
C LEU A 511 8.96 16.98 9.94
N VAL A 512 9.78 17.75 9.22
CA VAL A 512 10.49 17.26 8.03
C VAL A 512 11.83 16.72 8.47
N ARG A 513 12.01 15.40 8.35
CA ARG A 513 13.30 14.74 8.60
C ARG A 513 14.02 14.47 7.29
N LEU A 514 15.20 15.07 7.14
CA LEU A 514 16.05 14.87 5.97
C LEU A 514 17.19 13.91 6.32
N ARG A 515 17.35 12.84 5.54
CA ARG A 515 18.53 11.96 5.59
C ARG A 515 19.45 12.30 4.44
N PHE A 516 20.72 12.58 4.74
CA PHE A 516 21.70 12.95 3.73
C PHE A 516 23.09 12.40 4.09
N PRO A 517 23.94 12.15 3.08
CA PRO A 517 25.32 11.75 3.32
C PRO A 517 26.08 12.83 4.13
N PRO A 518 27.04 12.47 5.00
CA PRO A 518 27.77 13.42 5.86
C PRO A 518 28.44 14.54 5.07
N GLU A 519 28.97 14.23 3.89
CA GLU A 519 29.57 15.18 2.96
C GLU A 519 28.59 16.24 2.43
N ALA A 520 27.27 15.97 2.50
CA ALA A 520 26.24 16.93 2.13
C ALA A 520 25.79 17.83 3.29
N SER A 521 26.30 17.65 4.52
CA SER A 521 25.84 18.36 5.71
C SER A 521 25.87 19.88 5.57
N GLY A 522 27.00 20.44 5.11
CA GLY A 522 27.11 21.89 4.93
C GLY A 522 26.27 22.45 3.77
N ARG A 523 25.81 21.61 2.83
CA ARG A 523 24.85 22.03 1.78
C ARG A 523 23.42 21.99 2.31
N VAL A 524 23.06 20.93 3.03
CA VAL A 524 21.73 20.78 3.63
C VAL A 524 21.51 21.84 4.70
N GLU A 525 22.51 22.16 5.51
CA GLU A 525 22.42 23.24 6.50
C GLU A 525 22.15 24.60 5.85
N ARG A 526 22.85 24.92 4.76
CA ARG A 526 22.58 26.14 4.00
C ARG A 526 21.19 26.14 3.37
N ALA A 527 20.76 25.02 2.79
CA ALA A 527 19.42 24.90 2.21
C ALA A 527 18.32 25.05 3.27
N LEU A 528 18.51 24.47 4.46
CA LEU A 528 17.59 24.64 5.59
C LEU A 528 17.55 26.08 6.10
N GLN A 529 18.70 26.77 6.15
CA GLN A 529 18.75 28.20 6.50
C GLN A 529 18.03 29.07 5.46
N THR A 530 18.23 28.81 4.17
CA THR A 530 17.52 29.51 3.09
C THR A 530 16.01 29.27 3.18
N LEU A 531 15.60 28.02 3.31
CA LEU A 531 14.20 27.63 3.44
C LEU A 531 13.57 28.26 4.69
N ALA A 532 14.27 28.26 5.83
CA ALA A 532 13.79 28.90 7.05
C ALA A 532 13.65 30.42 6.88
N ALA A 533 14.58 31.07 6.17
CA ALA A 533 14.50 32.50 5.89
C ALA A 533 13.36 32.84 4.90
N GLU A 534 13.02 31.96 3.97
CA GLU A 534 11.90 32.14 3.05
C GLU A 534 10.56 31.90 3.75
N LEU A 535 10.43 30.79 4.47
CA LEU A 535 9.22 30.43 5.21
C LEU A 535 8.94 31.41 6.35
N GLY A 536 9.96 31.97 7.01
CA GLY A 536 9.79 32.99 8.05
C GLY A 536 9.30 34.35 7.53
N ARG A 537 9.24 34.56 6.21
CA ARG A 537 8.64 35.76 5.60
C ARG A 537 7.16 35.58 5.27
N GLU A 538 6.64 34.36 5.31
CA GLU A 538 5.23 34.07 5.02
C GLU A 538 4.37 34.35 6.27
N PRO A 539 3.31 35.19 6.17
CA PRO A 539 2.45 35.51 7.31
C PRO A 539 1.80 34.26 7.88
N GLY A 540 1.92 34.06 9.21
CA GLY A 540 1.29 32.95 9.92
C GLY A 540 2.09 31.65 9.98
N VAL A 541 3.33 31.64 9.47
CA VAL A 541 4.27 30.53 9.60
C VAL A 541 5.22 30.79 10.77
N GLU A 542 5.20 29.95 11.80
CA GLU A 542 6.20 29.95 12.86
C GLU A 542 7.15 28.76 12.69
N LEU A 543 8.45 29.05 12.63
CA LEU A 543 9.49 28.02 12.50
C LEU A 543 10.12 27.76 13.86
N ALA A 544 10.03 26.52 14.34
CA ALA A 544 10.81 26.09 15.48
C ALA A 544 12.24 25.72 15.05
N ARG A 545 13.18 25.86 16.00
CA ARG A 545 14.63 25.80 15.75
C ARG A 545 15.05 24.47 15.12
N ALA A 546 15.58 24.49 13.89
CA ALA A 546 16.19 23.31 13.28
C ALA A 546 17.46 22.91 14.07
N ARG A 547 17.60 21.62 14.41
CA ARG A 547 18.84 21.05 14.96
C ARG A 547 19.38 20.01 13.98
N LEU A 548 20.65 20.16 13.62
CA LEU A 548 21.42 19.10 12.97
C LEU A 548 21.95 18.18 14.06
N GLU A 549 21.62 16.89 13.98
CA GLU A 549 22.22 15.88 14.84
C GLU A 549 23.04 14.92 13.97
N ALA A 550 24.33 14.83 14.24
CA ALA A 550 25.15 13.78 13.66
C ALA A 550 24.62 12.43 14.17
N ALA A 551 24.23 11.52 13.27
CA ALA A 551 23.89 10.17 13.69
C ALA A 551 25.11 9.55 14.36
N LYS A 552 25.04 9.34 15.69
CA LYS A 552 26.12 8.69 16.44
C LYS A 552 26.38 7.34 15.79
N ALA A 553 27.66 7.10 15.45
CA ALA A 553 28.11 5.85 14.89
C ALA A 553 27.81 4.71 15.89
N GLY A 554 26.76 3.93 15.61
CA GLY A 554 26.63 2.60 16.19
C GLY A 554 27.68 1.71 15.54
N GLY A 555 28.54 1.12 16.37
CA GLY A 555 29.59 0.19 15.97
C GLY A 555 29.06 -0.97 15.11
N ARG A 556 29.98 -1.47 14.30
CA ARG A 556 29.85 -2.50 13.25
C ARG A 556 28.88 -3.63 13.53
#